data_AF-U7Q4D1-F1
#
_entry.id   AF-U7Q4D1-F1
#
_cell.length_a   1.000
_cell.length_b   1.000
_cell.length_c   1.000
_cell.angle_alpha   90.00
_cell.angle_beta   90.00
_cell.angle_gamma   90.00
#
_symmetry.space_group_name_H-M   'P 1'
#
loop_
_entity.id
_entity.type
_entity.pdbx_description
1 polymer ?
#
loop_
_entity_poly.entity_id
_entity_poly.type
_entity_poly.pdbx_seq_one_letter_code
_entity_poly.pdbx_strand_id
1 'polypeptide(L)'
;MAFGLLLLRSTPMVLSAAAVQFDYSQYLFLRSFLDLPADLEQKNGAAPPESRSQVNTVLGHFIHRQFPAGLSAILTLYPLTWVVAGANLALGHPASRLAALLGLDGDGGLGIAPAARRLYIAGLVCSVGHMLFGPRALDLMQTIGALGGKAGKDTETPEKKHDNLHLLQTWLQLHLTRTFLADVPGWLCFTGAFLLSVARSGARYIVMVAKASDFVELLGGRRESLPPWKLLSKGINVPTLQNAPANMSDTMMLGASMDDLAK
;
A
#
# COMPACT_ATOMS: atom_id res chain seq x y z
N MET A 1 12.07 -10.49 -15.76
CA MET A 1 12.48 -10.19 -14.37
C MET A 1 12.10 -11.39 -13.53
N ALA A 2 12.98 -11.91 -12.67
CA ALA A 2 12.61 -12.99 -11.75
C ALA A 2 11.48 -12.50 -10.83
N PHE A 3 10.47 -13.34 -10.56
CA PHE A 3 9.30 -12.98 -9.76
C PHE A 3 9.68 -12.40 -8.38
N GLY A 4 10.69 -12.96 -7.72
CA GLY A 4 11.19 -12.45 -6.43
C GLY A 4 11.72 -11.01 -6.50
N LEU A 5 12.32 -10.61 -7.61
CA LEU A 5 12.76 -9.21 -7.80
C LEU A 5 11.59 -8.28 -8.04
N LEU A 6 10.57 -8.73 -8.77
CA LEU A 6 9.35 -7.93 -8.96
C LEU A 6 8.67 -7.67 -7.62
N LEU A 7 8.55 -8.71 -6.79
CA LEU A 7 8.05 -8.58 -5.42
C LEU A 7 8.89 -7.60 -4.61
N LEU A 8 10.20 -7.80 -4.55
CA LEU A 8 11.09 -6.90 -3.82
C LEU A 8 10.90 -5.43 -4.25
N ARG A 9 10.80 -5.17 -5.56
CA ARG A 9 10.69 -3.81 -6.12
C ARG A 9 9.31 -3.18 -5.85
N SER A 10 8.24 -3.97 -5.84
CA SER A 10 6.88 -3.47 -5.58
C SER A 10 6.57 -3.32 -4.09
N THR A 11 7.23 -4.07 -3.20
CA THR A 11 6.90 -4.09 -1.77
C THR A 11 6.90 -2.70 -1.11
N PRO A 12 7.89 -1.79 -1.30
CA PRO A 12 7.82 -0.46 -0.67
C PRO A 12 6.61 0.36 -1.13
N MET A 13 6.20 0.21 -2.39
CA MET A 13 4.99 0.85 -2.93
C MET A 13 3.73 0.29 -2.26
N VAL A 14 3.63 -1.04 -2.13
CA VAL A 14 2.45 -1.68 -1.52
C VAL A 14 2.34 -1.33 -0.04
N LEU A 15 3.45 -1.39 0.71
CA LEU A 15 3.44 -1.07 2.14
C LEU A 15 3.14 0.41 2.42
N SER A 16 3.71 1.32 1.62
CA SER A 16 3.38 2.75 1.73
C SER A 16 1.94 3.06 1.33
N ALA A 17 1.39 2.38 0.33
CA ALA A 17 -0.03 2.48 -0.01
C ALA A 17 -0.93 2.01 1.15
N ALA A 18 -0.57 0.90 1.81
CA ALA A 18 -1.28 0.41 2.98
C ALA A 18 -1.24 1.42 4.15
N ALA A 19 -0.10 2.10 4.36
CA ALA A 19 0.02 3.16 5.35
C ALA A 19 -0.87 4.37 5.03
N VAL A 20 -0.87 4.84 3.77
CA VAL A 20 -1.76 5.95 3.34
C VAL A 20 -3.23 5.56 3.48
N GLN A 21 -3.60 4.32 3.15
CA GLN A 21 -4.97 3.84 3.34
C GLN A 21 -5.36 3.79 4.81
N PHE A 22 -4.47 3.30 5.67
CA PHE A 22 -4.66 3.30 7.13
C PHE A 22 -4.91 4.73 7.64
N ASP A 23 -4.11 5.69 7.19
CA ASP A 23 -4.24 7.10 7.56
C ASP A 23 -5.57 7.70 7.11
N TYR A 24 -5.98 7.41 5.88
CA TYR A 24 -7.25 7.88 5.33
C TYR A 24 -8.44 7.32 6.11
N SER A 25 -8.44 6.00 6.37
CA SER A 25 -9.49 5.35 7.15
C SER A 25 -9.56 5.90 8.58
N GLN A 26 -8.41 6.13 9.21
CA GLN A 26 -8.35 6.72 10.55
C GLN A 26 -8.93 8.14 10.58
N TYR A 27 -8.58 8.96 9.58
CA TYR A 27 -9.10 10.33 9.45
C TYR A 27 -10.62 10.34 9.30
N LEU A 28 -11.17 9.57 8.35
CA LEU A 28 -12.61 9.50 8.11
C LEU A 28 -13.38 9.06 9.36
N PHE A 29 -12.88 8.01 10.02
CA PHE A 29 -13.54 7.46 11.21
C PHE A 29 -13.55 8.50 12.34
N LEU A 30 -12.41 9.11 12.64
CA LEU A 30 -12.29 10.02 13.77
C LEU A 30 -12.96 11.38 13.53
N ARG A 31 -13.03 11.85 12.28
CA ARG A 31 -13.70 13.11 11.94
C ARG A 31 -15.18 13.10 12.34
N SER A 32 -15.86 11.96 12.25
CA SER A 32 -17.28 11.83 12.62
C SER A 32 -17.58 12.23 14.08
N PHE A 33 -16.62 12.08 15.00
CA PHE A 33 -16.78 12.52 16.40
C PHE A 33 -16.82 14.05 16.53
N LEU A 34 -16.21 14.79 15.59
CA LEU A 34 -16.26 16.25 15.57
C LEU A 34 -17.56 16.77 14.94
N ASP A 35 -18.03 16.08 13.91
CA ASP A 35 -19.21 16.50 13.15
C ASP A 35 -20.50 16.24 13.94
N LEU A 36 -20.54 15.18 14.77
CA LEU A 36 -21.76 14.77 15.48
C LEU A 36 -22.39 15.87 16.38
N PRO A 37 -21.64 16.57 17.26
CA PRO A 37 -22.22 17.67 18.04
C PRO A 37 -22.69 18.84 17.16
N ALA A 38 -21.96 19.14 16.08
CA ALA A 38 -22.32 20.23 15.17
C ALA A 38 -23.62 19.94 14.41
N ASP A 39 -23.79 18.69 13.95
CA ASP A 39 -25.01 18.24 13.29
C ASP A 39 -26.24 18.31 14.23
N LEU A 40 -26.05 17.96 15.51
CA LEU A 40 -27.09 18.05 16.52
C LEU A 40 -27.45 19.51 16.86
N GLU A 41 -26.45 20.39 16.91
CA GLU A 41 -26.66 21.83 17.08
C GLU A 41 -27.43 22.43 15.91
N GLN A 42 -27.05 22.09 14.69
CA GLN A 42 -27.74 22.55 13.49
C GLN A 42 -29.20 22.08 13.44
N LYS A 43 -29.47 20.83 13.83
CA LYS A 43 -30.84 20.26 13.79
C LYS A 43 -31.75 20.80 14.89
N ASN A 44 -31.22 21.02 16.09
CA ASN A 44 -32.01 21.37 17.26
C ASN A 44 -31.92 22.86 17.65
N GLY A 45 -31.13 23.67 16.92
CA GLY A 45 -30.81 25.06 17.26
C GLY A 45 -29.78 25.20 18.38
N ALA A 46 -29.62 24.18 19.24
CA ALA A 46 -28.56 24.03 20.21
C ALA A 46 -28.22 22.54 20.39
N ALA A 47 -26.94 22.19 20.46
CA ALA A 47 -26.56 20.83 20.83
C ALA A 47 -26.94 20.59 22.29
N PRO A 48 -27.60 19.46 22.64
CA PRO A 48 -27.79 19.09 24.03
C PRO A 48 -26.45 19.11 24.76
N PRO A 49 -26.32 19.75 25.94
CA PRO A 49 -25.06 19.80 26.70
C PRO A 49 -24.46 18.41 26.95
N GLU A 50 -25.34 17.42 27.06
CA GLU A 50 -24.98 16.02 27.26
C GLU A 50 -24.28 15.39 26.04
N SER A 51 -24.61 15.82 24.82
CA SER A 51 -24.08 15.22 23.59
C SER A 51 -22.55 15.35 23.50
N ARG A 52 -22.00 16.53 23.78
CA ARG A 52 -20.54 16.74 23.84
C ARG A 52 -19.89 15.89 24.93
N SER A 53 -20.55 15.76 26.08
CA SER A 53 -20.04 14.93 27.19
C SER A 53 -19.98 13.44 26.83
N GLN A 54 -21.05 12.94 26.19
CA GLN A 54 -21.12 11.56 25.70
C GLN A 54 -20.05 11.29 24.65
N VAL A 55 -19.91 12.16 23.65
CA VAL A 55 -18.87 12.04 22.61
C VAL A 55 -17.48 12.05 23.23
N ASN A 56 -17.20 12.94 24.18
CA ASN A 56 -15.91 13.00 24.88
C ASN A 56 -15.59 11.71 25.65
N THR A 57 -16.61 11.07 26.24
CA THR A 57 -16.47 9.81 26.98
C THR A 57 -16.21 8.64 26.03
N VAL A 58 -17.03 8.50 24.97
CA VAL A 58 -16.89 7.42 23.98
C VAL A 58 -15.57 7.54 23.24
N LEU A 59 -15.18 8.75 22.82
CA LEU A 59 -13.93 9.02 22.12
C LEU A 59 -12.72 8.57 22.94
N GLY A 60 -12.68 8.91 24.22
CA GLY A 60 -11.54 8.54 25.07
C GLY A 60 -11.42 7.02 25.26
N HIS A 61 -12.54 6.32 25.45
CA HIS A 61 -12.54 4.84 25.47
C HIS A 61 -12.12 4.23 24.13
N PHE A 62 -12.61 4.79 23.02
CA PHE A 62 -12.24 4.35 21.68
C PHE A 62 -10.73 4.50 21.45
N ILE A 63 -10.17 5.69 21.70
CA ILE A 63 -8.74 5.97 21.51
C ILE A 63 -7.89 5.05 22.40
N HIS A 64 -8.25 4.88 23.67
CA HIS A 64 -7.53 3.98 24.58
C HIS A 64 -7.45 2.54 24.03
N ARG A 65 -8.52 2.04 23.42
CA ARG A 65 -8.57 0.68 22.84
C ARG A 65 -7.90 0.60 21.47
N GLN A 66 -8.09 1.59 20.61
CA GLN A 66 -7.61 1.59 19.24
C GLN A 66 -6.11 1.91 19.13
N PHE A 67 -5.59 2.74 20.03
CA PHE A 67 -4.24 3.26 19.94
C PHE A 67 -3.14 2.18 19.97
N PRO A 68 -3.18 1.16 20.86
CA PRO A 68 -2.18 0.08 20.83
C PRO A 68 -2.16 -0.69 19.50
N ALA A 69 -3.32 -0.95 18.92
CA ALA A 69 -3.44 -1.64 17.63
C ALA A 69 -2.92 -0.77 16.47
N GLY A 70 -3.29 0.51 16.45
CA GLY A 70 -2.77 1.47 15.46
C GLY A 70 -1.26 1.66 15.55
N LEU A 71 -0.72 1.75 16.78
CA LEU A 71 0.72 1.84 17.00
C LEU A 71 1.45 0.58 16.52
N SER A 72 0.91 -0.61 16.80
CA SER A 72 1.46 -1.88 16.30
C SER A 72 1.49 -1.92 14.76
N ALA A 73 0.42 -1.46 14.11
CA ALA A 73 0.37 -1.37 12.65
C ALA A 73 1.45 -0.43 12.10
N ILE A 74 1.62 0.77 12.68
CA ILE A 74 2.66 1.74 12.28
C ILE A 74 4.06 1.16 12.49
N LEU A 75 4.32 0.55 13.66
CA LEU A 75 5.61 -0.07 13.98
C LEU A 75 5.93 -1.31 13.14
N THR A 76 4.94 -1.86 12.44
CA THR A 76 5.14 -2.93 11.47
C THR A 76 5.37 -2.37 10.07
N LEU A 77 4.48 -1.48 9.60
CA LEU A 77 4.47 -0.99 8.22
C LEU A 77 5.71 -0.15 7.89
N TYR A 78 6.10 0.79 8.75
CA TYR A 78 7.20 1.71 8.45
C TYR A 78 8.57 1.02 8.48
N PRO A 79 8.97 0.29 9.55
CA PRO A 79 10.25 -0.40 9.55
C PRO A 79 10.38 -1.42 8.43
N LEU A 80 9.30 -2.16 8.11
CA LEU A 80 9.31 -3.09 6.99
C LEU A 80 9.50 -2.36 5.66
N THR A 81 8.82 -1.22 5.46
CA THR A 81 9.04 -0.36 4.28
C THR A 81 10.50 0.08 4.18
N TRP A 82 11.11 0.49 5.30
CA TRP A 82 12.51 0.95 5.32
C TRP A 82 13.49 -0.17 4.98
N VAL A 83 13.33 -1.35 5.61
CA VAL A 83 14.17 -2.52 5.35
C VAL A 83 14.09 -2.91 3.88
N VAL A 84 12.89 -3.00 3.32
CA VAL A 84 12.73 -3.42 1.94
C VAL A 84 13.19 -2.34 0.95
N ALA A 85 12.96 -1.06 1.22
CA ALA A 85 13.52 0.03 0.43
C ALA A 85 15.06 0.04 0.48
N GLY A 86 15.65 -0.19 1.66
CA GLY A 86 17.09 -0.33 1.85
C GLY A 86 17.67 -1.52 1.07
N ALA A 87 17.01 -2.68 1.13
CA ALA A 87 17.38 -3.86 0.35
C ALA A 87 17.32 -3.59 -1.16
N ASN A 88 16.28 -2.89 -1.62
CA ASN A 88 16.18 -2.45 -3.00
C ASN A 88 17.38 -1.59 -3.40
N LEU A 89 17.74 -0.60 -2.58
CA LEU A 89 18.85 0.33 -2.84
C LEU A 89 20.21 -0.39 -2.83
N ALA A 90 20.42 -1.33 -1.92
CA ALA A 90 21.63 -2.11 -1.81
C ALA A 90 21.83 -3.03 -3.03
N LEU A 91 20.82 -3.84 -3.36
CA LEU A 91 20.86 -4.77 -4.49
C LEU A 91 20.80 -4.05 -5.85
N GLY A 92 20.25 -2.84 -5.88
CA GLY A 92 20.19 -1.99 -7.07
C GLY A 92 21.46 -1.22 -7.37
N HIS A 93 22.46 -1.26 -6.49
CA HIS A 93 23.70 -0.52 -6.66
C HIS A 93 24.54 -1.13 -7.79
N PRO A 94 25.09 -0.33 -8.74
CA PRO A 94 25.85 -0.86 -9.87
C PRO A 94 27.11 -1.62 -9.46
N ALA A 95 27.67 -1.33 -8.29
CA ALA A 95 28.81 -2.04 -7.70
C ALA A 95 28.42 -3.01 -6.57
N SER A 96 27.16 -3.46 -6.54
CA SER A 96 26.67 -4.38 -5.52
C SER A 96 27.40 -5.72 -5.60
N ARG A 97 28.43 -5.91 -4.77
CA ARG A 97 29.08 -7.22 -4.60
C ARG A 97 28.11 -8.28 -4.09
N LEU A 98 27.06 -7.88 -3.36
CA LEU A 98 26.02 -8.78 -2.88
C LEU A 98 25.23 -9.38 -4.05
N ALA A 99 24.96 -8.58 -5.09
CA ALA A 99 24.31 -9.04 -6.31
C ALA A 99 25.20 -10.04 -7.06
N ALA A 100 26.50 -9.75 -7.17
CA ALA A 100 27.50 -10.68 -7.70
C ALA A 100 27.53 -12.01 -6.93
N LEU A 101 27.60 -11.91 -5.59
CA LEU A 101 27.72 -13.06 -4.69
C LEU A 101 26.46 -13.93 -4.70
N LEU A 102 25.29 -13.33 -4.87
CA LEU A 102 24.03 -14.07 -5.03
C LEU A 102 23.81 -14.60 -6.45
N GLY A 103 24.79 -14.45 -7.36
CA GLY A 103 24.69 -14.90 -8.75
C GLY A 103 23.66 -14.12 -9.57
N LEU A 104 23.25 -12.94 -9.10
CA LEU A 104 22.18 -12.15 -9.71
C LEU A 104 22.70 -11.15 -10.77
N ASP A 105 24.03 -11.07 -10.95
CA ASP A 105 24.68 -10.18 -11.92
C ASP A 105 24.69 -10.73 -13.35
N GLY A 106 24.48 -12.05 -13.53
CA GLY A 106 24.78 -12.80 -14.76
C GLY A 106 24.12 -12.28 -16.04
N ASP A 107 22.87 -11.80 -15.98
CA ASP A 107 22.10 -11.46 -17.20
C ASP A 107 21.64 -9.98 -17.24
N GLY A 108 22.35 -9.10 -16.54
CA GLY A 108 22.24 -7.64 -16.73
C GLY A 108 21.02 -6.96 -16.09
N GLY A 109 20.30 -7.59 -15.16
CA GLY A 109 18.95 -7.16 -14.76
C GLY A 109 18.78 -6.36 -13.46
N LEU A 110 19.69 -6.43 -12.49
CA LEU A 110 19.41 -5.90 -11.15
C LEU A 110 19.52 -4.39 -10.99
N GLY A 111 20.38 -3.76 -11.79
CA GLY A 111 20.68 -2.34 -11.67
C GLY A 111 19.42 -1.49 -11.81
N ILE A 112 19.09 -0.75 -10.76
CA ILE A 112 17.99 0.23 -10.81
C ILE A 112 18.47 1.40 -11.66
N ALA A 113 17.60 1.93 -12.52
CA ALA A 113 17.90 3.17 -13.23
C ALA A 113 18.25 4.30 -12.22
N PRO A 114 19.22 5.18 -12.50
CA PRO A 114 19.59 6.25 -11.58
C PRO A 114 18.39 7.09 -11.09
N ALA A 115 17.43 7.36 -11.98
CA ALA A 115 16.18 8.05 -11.64
C ALA A 115 15.33 7.28 -10.62
N ALA A 116 15.09 5.98 -10.85
CA ALA A 116 14.35 5.13 -9.92
C ALA A 116 15.07 5.00 -8.57
N ARG A 117 16.41 4.96 -8.56
CA ARG A 117 17.19 4.95 -7.31
C ARG A 117 16.99 6.24 -6.51
N ARG A 118 17.02 7.40 -7.16
CA ARG A 118 16.73 8.70 -6.51
C ARG A 118 15.32 8.71 -5.90
N LEU A 119 14.34 8.17 -6.61
CA LEU A 119 12.97 8.06 -6.09
C LEU A 119 12.86 7.09 -4.90
N TYR A 120 13.53 5.93 -4.91
CA TYR A 120 13.58 5.07 -3.72
C TYR A 120 14.21 5.78 -2.51
N ILE A 121 15.27 6.57 -2.72
CA ILE A 121 15.90 7.36 -1.65
C ILE A 121 14.92 8.41 -1.13
N ALA A 122 14.29 9.18 -2.02
CA ALA A 122 13.32 10.21 -1.64
C ALA A 122 12.13 9.62 -0.89
N GLY A 123 11.59 8.49 -1.37
CA GLY A 123 10.50 7.76 -0.71
C GLY A 123 10.89 7.26 0.68
N LEU A 124 12.11 6.74 0.83
CA LEU A 124 12.65 6.32 2.12
C LEU A 124 12.79 7.51 3.09
N VAL A 125 13.33 8.64 2.62
CA VAL A 125 13.46 9.86 3.44
C VAL A 125 12.08 10.36 3.89
N CYS A 126 11.09 10.41 3.01
CA CYS A 126 9.73 10.82 3.37
C CYS A 126 9.09 9.83 4.37
N SER A 127 9.28 8.53 4.15
CA SER A 127 8.76 7.49 5.04
C SER A 127 9.41 7.53 6.43
N VAL A 128 10.71 7.79 6.54
CA VAL A 128 11.38 8.03 7.83
C VAL A 128 10.91 9.35 8.44
N GLY A 129 10.68 10.37 7.61
CA GLY A 129 10.16 11.68 8.00
C GLY A 129 8.81 11.62 8.74
N HIS A 130 8.01 10.58 8.53
CA HIS A 130 6.81 10.31 9.34
C HIS A 130 7.12 10.33 10.85
N MET A 131 8.27 9.78 11.25
CA MET A 131 8.65 9.66 12.66
C MET A 131 8.88 11.01 13.34
N LEU A 132 9.12 12.09 12.59
CA LEU A 132 9.23 13.44 13.13
C LEU A 132 7.93 13.92 13.79
N PHE A 133 6.79 13.37 13.40
CA PHE A 133 5.47 13.68 13.96
C PHE A 133 5.11 12.77 15.14
N GLY A 134 5.87 11.69 15.36
CA GLY A 134 5.60 10.64 16.33
C GLY A 134 5.41 11.18 17.76
N PRO A 135 6.40 11.88 18.36
CA PRO A 135 6.30 12.33 19.75
C PRO A 135 5.05 13.16 20.05
N ARG A 136 4.72 14.11 19.16
CA ARG A 136 3.52 14.96 19.31
C ARG A 136 2.22 14.18 19.10
N ALA A 137 2.20 13.23 18.16
CA ALA A 137 1.04 12.39 17.94
C ALA A 137 0.77 11.46 19.14
N LEU A 138 1.82 10.87 19.73
CA LEU A 138 1.72 10.04 20.93
C LEU A 138 1.16 10.84 22.12
N ASP A 139 1.70 12.03 22.36
CA ASP A 139 1.25 12.93 23.44
C ASP A 139 -0.25 13.29 23.33
N LEU A 140 -0.71 13.67 22.14
CA LEU A 140 -2.12 13.97 21.88
C LEU A 140 -3.02 12.76 22.14
N MET A 141 -2.66 11.58 21.64
CA MET A 141 -3.45 10.35 21.80
C MET A 141 -3.52 9.90 23.26
N GLN A 142 -2.39 9.96 23.98
CA GLN A 142 -2.34 9.65 25.41
C GLN A 142 -3.18 10.62 26.23
N THR A 143 -3.13 11.92 25.91
CA THR A 143 -3.93 12.94 26.59
C THR A 143 -5.43 12.71 26.37
N ILE A 144 -5.87 12.45 25.13
CA ILE A 144 -7.28 12.13 24.83
C ILE A 144 -7.74 10.87 25.57
N GLY A 145 -6.92 9.81 25.56
CA GLY A 145 -7.23 8.55 26.24
C GLY A 145 -7.34 8.72 27.77
N ALA A 146 -6.42 9.47 28.38
CA ALA A 146 -6.39 9.71 29.82
C ALA A 146 -7.58 10.55 30.31
N LEU A 147 -8.03 11.52 29.52
CA LEU A 147 -9.17 12.37 29.85
C LEU A 147 -10.51 11.61 29.75
N GLY A 148 -10.63 10.67 28.80
CA GLY A 148 -11.81 9.81 28.68
C GLY A 148 -12.15 9.03 29.94
N GLY A 149 -11.13 8.49 30.61
CA GLY A 149 -11.31 7.70 31.83
C GLY A 149 -11.73 8.52 33.06
N LYS A 150 -11.61 9.86 33.00
CA LYS A 150 -11.91 10.77 34.13
C LYS A 150 -13.20 11.56 33.95
N ALA A 151 -13.77 11.60 32.73
CA ALA A 151 -14.92 12.45 32.40
C ALA A 151 -16.18 12.20 33.27
N GLY A 152 -16.26 11.09 34.00
CA GLY A 152 -17.37 10.76 34.92
C GLY A 152 -17.05 10.82 36.43
N LYS A 153 -15.84 11.20 36.85
CA LYS A 153 -15.45 11.21 38.28
C LYS A 153 -15.11 12.62 38.75
N ASP A 154 -16.11 13.33 39.24
CA ASP A 154 -16.08 14.32 40.34
C ASP A 154 -15.07 15.48 40.31
N THR A 155 -14.38 15.78 39.21
CA THR A 155 -13.51 16.97 39.18
C THR A 155 -14.30 18.22 38.80
N GLU A 156 -14.96 18.81 39.79
CA GLU A 156 -15.53 20.18 39.80
C GLU A 156 -14.45 21.29 39.74
N THR A 157 -13.29 21.04 39.12
CA THR A 157 -12.34 22.12 38.84
C THR A 157 -12.64 22.67 37.44
N PRO A 158 -13.31 23.83 37.32
CA PRO A 158 -13.66 24.45 36.03
C PRO A 158 -12.45 24.87 35.21
N GLU A 159 -11.27 24.98 35.81
CA GLU A 159 -10.07 25.41 35.12
C GLU A 159 -9.45 24.26 34.32
N LYS A 160 -9.69 24.30 33.00
CA LYS A 160 -9.08 23.44 31.96
C LYS A 160 -9.67 22.04 31.86
N LYS A 161 -11.00 21.93 31.78
CA LYS A 161 -11.64 20.79 31.10
C LYS A 161 -11.13 20.79 29.66
N HIS A 162 -10.01 20.11 29.41
CA HIS A 162 -9.49 19.91 28.06
C HIS A 162 -10.57 19.18 27.27
N ASP A 163 -11.20 19.89 26.35
CA ASP A 163 -12.24 19.32 25.49
C ASP A 163 -11.57 18.30 24.58
N ASN A 164 -11.89 17.00 24.74
CA ASN A 164 -11.29 15.95 23.91
C ASN A 164 -11.57 16.21 22.42
N LEU A 165 -12.67 16.89 22.07
CA LEU A 165 -12.94 17.34 20.71
C LEU A 165 -11.89 18.31 20.18
N HIS A 166 -11.43 19.25 21.02
CA HIS A 166 -10.37 20.18 20.62
C HIS A 166 -9.02 19.47 20.42
N LEU A 167 -8.69 18.52 21.31
CA LEU A 167 -7.50 17.69 21.17
C LEU A 167 -7.58 16.81 19.92
N LEU A 168 -8.76 16.23 19.65
CA LEU A 168 -8.99 15.43 18.45
C LEU A 168 -8.87 16.27 17.18
N GLN A 169 -9.40 17.49 17.17
CA GLN A 169 -9.24 18.42 16.06
C GLN A 169 -7.76 18.76 15.82
N THR A 170 -7.00 18.97 16.89
CA THR A 170 -5.55 19.20 16.82
C THR A 170 -4.82 17.97 16.27
N TRP A 171 -5.20 16.77 16.73
CA TRP A 171 -4.64 15.53 16.23
C TRP A 171 -4.97 15.30 14.74
N LEU A 172 -6.20 15.54 14.31
CA LEU A 172 -6.59 15.42 12.89
C LEU A 172 -5.84 16.39 11.99
N GLN A 173 -5.58 17.62 12.45
CA GLN A 173 -4.75 18.59 11.73
C GLN A 173 -3.30 18.13 11.61
N LEU A 174 -2.72 17.61 12.71
CA LEU A 174 -1.37 17.04 12.70
C LEU A 174 -1.29 15.83 11.76
N HIS A 175 -2.29 14.95 11.83
CA HIS A 175 -2.40 13.74 11.01
C HIS A 175 -2.47 14.09 9.52
N LEU A 176 -3.34 15.02 9.12
CA LEU A 176 -3.40 15.50 7.75
C LEU A 176 -2.06 16.09 7.28
N THR A 177 -1.46 16.94 8.11
CA THR A 177 -0.16 17.58 7.79
C THR A 177 0.91 16.52 7.55
N ARG A 178 1.00 15.52 8.43
CA ARG A 178 1.92 14.38 8.30
C ARG A 178 1.63 13.59 7.02
N THR A 179 0.38 13.23 6.77
CA THR A 179 -0.01 12.45 5.59
C THR A 179 0.38 13.16 4.29
N PHE A 180 0.18 14.47 4.20
CA PHE A 180 0.54 15.25 3.00
C PHE A 180 2.04 15.54 2.85
N LEU A 181 2.79 15.66 3.96
CA LEU A 181 4.22 15.98 3.91
C LEU A 181 5.13 14.74 3.86
N ALA A 182 4.69 13.61 4.40
CA ALA A 182 5.51 12.40 4.52
C ALA A 182 4.89 11.22 3.77
N ASP A 183 3.66 10.85 4.09
CA ASP A 183 3.11 9.55 3.69
C ASP A 183 2.76 9.50 2.20
N VAL A 184 2.00 10.49 1.71
CA VAL A 184 1.64 10.60 0.29
C VAL A 184 2.87 10.85 -0.60
N PRO A 185 3.78 11.79 -0.31
CA PRO A 185 5.02 11.94 -1.08
C PRO A 185 5.87 10.67 -1.08
N GLY A 186 5.95 9.96 0.05
CA GLY A 186 6.65 8.68 0.17
C GLY A 186 6.08 7.62 -0.77
N TRP A 187 4.76 7.45 -0.75
CA TRP A 187 4.04 6.53 -1.65
C TRP A 187 4.22 6.89 -3.12
N LEU A 188 4.11 8.16 -3.51
CA LEU A 188 4.32 8.62 -4.88
C LEU A 188 5.74 8.33 -5.36
N CYS A 189 6.74 8.58 -4.52
CA CYS A 189 8.13 8.27 -4.83
C CYS A 189 8.35 6.77 -5.05
N PHE A 190 7.85 5.91 -4.16
CA PHE A 190 7.98 4.46 -4.33
C PHE A 190 7.23 3.92 -5.54
N THR A 191 6.05 4.47 -5.84
CA THR A 191 5.29 4.16 -7.05
C THR A 191 6.08 4.51 -8.30
N GLY A 192 6.61 5.74 -8.39
CA GLY A 192 7.45 6.15 -9.52
C GLY A 192 8.73 5.32 -9.66
N ALA A 193 9.37 4.98 -8.55
CA ALA A 193 10.56 4.13 -8.53
C ALA A 193 10.28 2.72 -9.08
N PHE A 194 9.15 2.13 -8.67
CA PHE A 194 8.69 0.84 -9.16
C PHE A 194 8.41 0.88 -10.67
N LEU A 195 7.60 1.85 -11.12
CA LEU A 195 7.24 1.99 -12.54
C LEU A 195 8.47 2.15 -13.44
N LEU A 196 9.43 2.99 -13.04
CA LEU A 196 10.69 3.17 -13.77
C LEU A 196 11.56 1.90 -13.77
N SER A 197 11.52 1.11 -12.69
CA SER A 197 12.25 -0.16 -12.60
C SER A 197 11.67 -1.22 -13.53
N VAL A 198 10.34 -1.30 -13.63
CA VAL A 198 9.64 -2.22 -14.53
C VAL A 198 9.80 -1.80 -15.99
N ALA A 199 9.64 -0.50 -16.31
CA ALA A 199 9.76 0.02 -17.67
C ALA A 199 11.13 -0.30 -18.29
N ARG A 200 12.22 -0.15 -17.53
CA ARG A 200 13.57 -0.51 -17.97
C ARG A 200 13.72 -2.02 -18.23
N SER A 201 13.05 -2.84 -17.42
CA SER A 201 13.10 -4.30 -17.56
C SER A 201 12.32 -4.78 -18.79
N GLY A 202 11.17 -4.15 -19.08
CA GLY A 202 10.39 -4.42 -20.28
C GLY A 202 11.12 -4.05 -21.56
N ALA A 203 11.72 -2.85 -21.62
CA ALA A 203 12.50 -2.41 -22.78
C ALA A 203 13.66 -3.35 -23.11
N ARG A 204 14.33 -3.89 -22.08
CA ARG A 204 15.42 -4.87 -22.26
C ARG A 204 14.94 -6.22 -22.76
N TYR A 205 13.76 -6.67 -22.29
CA TYR A 205 13.17 -7.91 -22.76
C TYR A 205 12.87 -7.83 -24.26
N ILE A 206 12.31 -6.72 -24.72
CA ILE A 206 12.05 -6.49 -26.16
C ILE A 206 13.35 -6.54 -26.97
N VAL A 207 14.43 -5.90 -26.50
CA VAL A 207 15.73 -5.91 -27.19
C VAL A 207 16.37 -7.31 -27.21
N MET A 208 16.26 -8.09 -26.13
CA MET A 208 16.76 -9.48 -26.11
C MET A 208 16.01 -10.35 -27.10
N VAL A 209 14.68 -10.25 -27.16
CA VAL A 209 13.86 -11.04 -28.09
C VAL A 209 14.20 -10.68 -29.54
N ALA A 210 14.39 -9.40 -29.86
CA ALA A 210 14.83 -8.98 -31.20
C ALA A 210 16.22 -9.54 -31.57
N LYS A 211 17.19 -9.52 -30.65
CA LYS A 211 18.51 -10.12 -30.91
C LYS A 211 18.45 -11.65 -31.06
N ALA A 212 17.56 -12.30 -30.30
CA ALA A 212 17.36 -13.73 -30.41
C ALA A 212 16.71 -14.10 -31.75
N SER A 213 15.76 -13.31 -32.27
CA SER A 213 15.21 -13.52 -33.61
C SER A 213 16.27 -13.36 -34.69
N ASP A 214 17.11 -12.31 -34.62
CA ASP A 214 18.20 -12.11 -35.58
C ASP A 214 19.21 -13.26 -35.55
N PHE A 215 19.52 -13.78 -34.36
CA PHE A 215 20.41 -14.92 -34.20
C PHE A 215 19.79 -16.23 -34.71
N VAL A 216 18.49 -16.45 -34.49
CA VAL A 216 17.76 -17.59 -35.05
C VAL A 216 17.69 -17.51 -36.57
N GLU A 217 17.54 -16.31 -37.16
CA GLU A 217 17.64 -16.12 -38.62
C GLU A 217 19.06 -16.40 -39.14
N LEU A 218 20.08 -16.04 -38.36
CA LEU A 218 21.49 -16.30 -38.71
C LEU A 218 21.86 -17.79 -38.63
N LEU A 219 21.38 -18.49 -37.59
CA LEU A 219 21.58 -19.95 -37.43
C LEU A 219 20.68 -20.77 -38.35
N GLY A 220 19.46 -20.30 -38.61
CA GLY A 220 18.48 -20.92 -39.50
C GLY A 220 18.79 -20.68 -40.98
N GLY A 221 20.09 -20.59 -41.31
CA GLY A 221 20.71 -20.36 -42.61
C GLY A 221 19.72 -20.19 -43.74
N ARG A 222 19.53 -18.94 -44.18
CA ARG A 222 18.66 -18.51 -45.29
C ARG A 222 17.65 -19.61 -45.64
N ARG A 223 16.51 -19.67 -44.94
CA ARG A 223 15.37 -20.42 -45.48
C ARG A 223 15.23 -19.95 -46.92
N GLU A 224 15.61 -20.81 -47.86
CA GLU A 224 15.36 -20.57 -49.26
C GLU A 224 13.90 -20.18 -49.34
N SER A 225 13.68 -18.97 -49.82
CA SER A 225 12.36 -18.38 -49.94
C SER A 225 11.54 -19.32 -50.81
N LEU A 226 10.81 -20.24 -50.19
CA LEU A 226 9.83 -21.02 -50.91
C LEU A 226 8.78 -20.00 -51.35
N PRO A 227 8.56 -19.86 -52.67
CA PRO A 227 7.65 -18.85 -53.17
C PRO A 227 6.25 -19.08 -52.58
N PRO A 228 5.50 -18.01 -52.28
CA PRO A 228 4.31 -18.04 -51.43
C PRO A 228 3.24 -19.04 -51.89
N TRP A 229 3.21 -19.44 -53.16
CA TRP A 229 2.27 -20.41 -53.68
C TRP A 229 2.51 -21.86 -53.21
N LYS A 230 3.72 -22.24 -52.77
CA LYS A 230 3.97 -23.59 -52.20
C LYS A 230 3.46 -23.78 -50.78
N LEU A 231 3.16 -22.69 -50.05
CA LEU A 231 2.51 -22.79 -48.74
C LEU A 231 1.01 -23.06 -48.85
N LEU A 232 0.37 -22.66 -49.96
CA LEU A 232 -1.06 -22.89 -50.19
C LEU A 232 -1.41 -24.33 -50.59
N SER A 233 -0.44 -25.13 -51.06
CA SER A 233 -0.71 -26.52 -51.47
C SER A 233 -0.53 -27.56 -50.38
N LYS A 234 0.03 -27.20 -49.21
CA LYS A 234 0.00 -28.08 -48.04
C LYS A 234 -1.34 -27.91 -47.35
N GLY A 235 -2.32 -28.63 -47.88
CA GLY A 235 -3.68 -28.72 -47.38
C GLY A 235 -3.68 -28.75 -45.86
N ILE A 236 -4.26 -27.70 -45.29
CA ILE A 236 -4.66 -27.66 -43.90
C ILE A 236 -5.69 -28.78 -43.77
N ASN A 237 -5.23 -29.91 -43.25
CA ASN A 237 -6.09 -31.00 -42.84
C ASN A 237 -6.79 -30.47 -41.59
N VAL A 238 -7.90 -29.75 -41.78
CA VAL A 238 -8.76 -29.26 -40.71
C VAL A 238 -9.29 -30.51 -40.01
N PRO A 239 -8.88 -30.81 -38.77
CA PRO A 239 -9.46 -31.91 -38.03
C PRO A 239 -10.92 -31.53 -37.81
N THR A 240 -11.82 -32.32 -38.40
CA THR A 240 -13.26 -32.19 -38.20
C THR A 240 -13.53 -32.31 -36.70
N LEU A 241 -13.85 -31.18 -36.05
CA LEU A 241 -14.35 -31.11 -34.68
C LEU A 241 -15.80 -31.64 -34.64
N GLN A 242 -15.96 -32.92 -34.95
CA GLN A 242 -17.15 -33.69 -34.58
C GLN A 242 -16.68 -34.63 -33.49
N ASN A 243 -17.06 -34.34 -32.25
CA ASN A 243 -16.98 -35.15 -31.00
C ASN A 243 -16.42 -34.33 -29.83
N ALA A 244 -17.06 -33.22 -29.48
CA ALA A 244 -16.97 -32.66 -28.14
C ALA A 244 -18.32 -32.94 -27.44
N PRO A 245 -18.38 -33.86 -26.46
CA PRO A 245 -19.60 -34.10 -25.70
C PRO A 245 -19.94 -32.88 -24.85
N ALA A 246 -21.14 -32.33 -25.08
CA ALA A 246 -21.77 -31.33 -24.24
C ALA A 246 -22.22 -31.99 -22.93
N ASN A 247 -21.35 -32.04 -21.92
CA ASN A 247 -21.79 -32.38 -20.58
C ASN A 247 -20.82 -31.84 -19.52
N MET A 248 -21.05 -30.60 -19.07
CA MET A 248 -20.49 -30.07 -17.82
C MET A 248 -21.24 -28.79 -17.43
N SER A 249 -22.56 -28.90 -17.32
CA SER A 249 -23.42 -27.90 -16.67
C SER A 249 -24.21 -28.58 -15.55
N ASP A 250 -23.50 -29.32 -14.71
CA ASP A 250 -23.99 -29.87 -13.46
C ASP A 250 -22.75 -30.07 -12.60
N THR A 251 -22.60 -29.27 -11.54
CA THR A 251 -22.02 -29.64 -10.24
C THR A 251 -21.75 -28.37 -9.43
N MET A 252 -22.57 -28.18 -8.38
CA MET A 252 -22.36 -27.39 -7.15
C MET A 252 -22.40 -25.85 -7.29
N MET A 253 -23.38 -25.08 -6.80
CA MET A 253 -24.45 -25.28 -5.82
C MET A 253 -24.04 -26.05 -4.56
N LEU A 254 -23.16 -25.46 -3.76
CA LEU A 254 -23.07 -25.74 -2.33
C LEU A 254 -23.43 -24.48 -1.56
N GLY A 255 -24.69 -24.43 -1.14
CA GLY A 255 -25.19 -23.48 -0.16
C GLY A 255 -24.59 -23.79 1.21
N ALA A 256 -23.93 -22.80 1.80
CA ALA A 256 -23.70 -22.77 3.24
C ALA A 256 -24.90 -22.04 3.86
N SER A 257 -25.76 -22.83 4.50
CA SER A 257 -26.86 -22.33 5.34
C SER A 257 -26.28 -21.66 6.59
N MET A 258 -26.78 -20.49 6.96
CA MET A 258 -26.33 -19.70 8.11
C MET A 258 -26.88 -20.18 9.48
N ASP A 259 -27.61 -21.29 9.53
CA ASP A 259 -28.24 -21.75 10.77
C ASP A 259 -27.29 -22.50 11.73
N ASP A 260 -26.05 -22.83 11.31
CA ASP A 260 -25.10 -23.54 12.17
C ASP A 260 -24.23 -22.63 13.07
N LEU A 261 -24.52 -21.33 13.15
CA LEU A 261 -23.81 -20.39 14.04
C LEU A 261 -24.58 -20.00 15.33
N ALA A 262 -25.64 -20.74 15.68
CA ALA A 262 -26.45 -20.47 16.88
C ALA A 262 -26.41 -21.59 17.95
N LYS A 263 -25.30 -22.31 18.09
CA LYS A 263 -24.99 -23.17 19.25
C LYS A 263 -23.59 -22.84 19.76
#